data_AF-A0A533TGC6-F1
#
_entry.id   AF-A0A533TGC6-F1
#
_cell.length_a   1.000
_cell.length_b   1.000
_cell.length_c   1.000
_cell.angle_alpha   90.00
_cell.angle_beta   90.00
_cell.angle_gamma   90.00
#
_symmetry.space_group_name_H-M   'P 1'
#
loop_
_entity.id
_entity.type
_entity.pdbx_description
1 polymer ?
#
loop_
_entity_poly.entity_id
_entity_poly.type
_entity_poly.pdbx_seq_one_letter_code
_entity_poly.pdbx_strand_id
1 'polypeptide(L)'
;MKKSIWLAAGIAGLFLGNPITDAQAEVGIRIGDVRVGIGDRPHFVIDTRPSFVYLQDQGFSVSVGSPYDIIYYGDLYYLYRDGSWYRSSHYRGPWDIVRERNLPYKIRGRRWDDLRRSRDIEYRRHDRSYWEDRDRHDRDRYDREPRREDHRRDGGR
;
A
#
# COMPACT_ATOMS: atom_id res chain seq x y z
N MET A 1 10.82 -11.44 72.02
CA MET A 1 10.70 -10.27 71.11
C MET A 1 11.68 -10.49 69.96
N LYS A 2 11.22 -10.85 68.74
CA LYS A 2 11.08 -9.96 67.55
C LYS A 2 12.45 -9.39 67.09
N LYS A 3 13.03 -9.56 65.88
CA LYS A 3 12.57 -10.08 64.56
C LYS A 3 13.78 -10.43 63.65
N SER A 4 13.43 -11.03 62.52
CA SER A 4 14.16 -11.75 61.48
C SER A 4 15.20 -10.99 60.63
N ILE A 5 16.01 -11.85 59.99
CA ILE A 5 17.05 -11.68 58.97
C ILE A 5 16.62 -10.82 57.76
N TRP A 6 17.52 -9.95 57.28
CA TRP A 6 17.40 -9.26 56.00
C TRP A 6 18.14 -10.00 54.87
N LEU A 7 17.42 -10.17 53.77
CA LEU A 7 17.79 -10.84 52.53
C LEU A 7 18.51 -9.89 51.56
N ALA A 8 19.51 -10.47 50.89
CA ALA A 8 19.82 -10.42 49.46
C ALA A 8 20.13 -9.09 48.73
N ALA A 9 21.37 -9.09 48.22
CA ALA A 9 21.88 -8.59 46.95
C ALA A 9 20.87 -8.10 45.88
N GLY A 10 21.18 -6.93 45.31
CA GLY A 10 20.67 -6.44 44.03
C GLY A 10 21.76 -5.65 43.31
N ILE A 11 21.99 -6.00 42.05
CA ILE A 11 23.19 -5.77 41.24
C ILE A 11 23.29 -4.34 40.68
N ALA A 12 24.53 -3.84 40.61
CA ALA A 12 24.94 -2.62 39.91
C ALA A 12 24.85 -2.76 38.37
N GLY A 13 24.60 -1.66 37.66
CA GLY A 13 24.85 -1.60 36.22
C GLY A 13 24.26 -0.37 35.54
N LEU A 14 25.12 0.61 35.27
CA LEU A 14 24.82 1.84 34.53
C LEU A 14 24.21 1.54 33.15
N PHE A 15 23.04 2.11 32.86
CA PHE A 15 22.62 2.37 31.49
C PHE A 15 23.00 3.80 31.14
N LEU A 16 23.98 3.91 30.24
CA LEU A 16 24.43 5.14 29.62
C LEU A 16 23.24 5.86 28.98
N GLY A 17 23.04 7.13 29.36
CA GLY A 17 22.07 8.00 28.73
C GLY A 17 22.50 8.33 27.31
N ASN A 18 21.75 7.83 26.32
CA ASN A 18 21.69 8.47 25.01
C ASN A 18 20.69 9.62 25.10
N PRO A 19 21.07 10.88 24.83
CA PRO A 19 20.09 11.85 24.39
C PRO A 19 19.68 11.44 22.98
N ILE A 20 18.44 10.96 22.80
CA ILE A 20 17.84 10.93 21.47
C ILE A 20 17.51 12.39 21.15
N THR A 21 18.49 13.11 20.63
CA THR A 21 18.25 14.38 19.95
C THR A 21 17.74 14.04 18.56
N ASP A 22 16.43 13.81 18.46
CA ASP A 22 15.73 13.95 17.19
C ASP A 22 15.20 15.37 17.12
N ALA A 23 16.04 16.28 16.62
CA ALA A 23 15.60 17.57 16.14
C ALA A 23 14.78 17.35 14.86
N GLN A 24 13.52 16.99 15.03
CA GLN A 24 12.53 16.99 13.95
C GLN A 24 12.07 18.45 13.79
N ALA A 25 12.65 19.15 12.82
CA ALA A 25 12.13 20.46 12.41
C ALA A 25 10.77 20.25 11.71
N GLU A 26 9.69 20.26 12.49
CA GLU A 26 8.32 20.18 11.98
C GLU A 26 7.93 21.52 11.35
N VAL A 27 8.13 21.66 10.03
CA VAL A 27 7.53 22.75 9.25
C VAL A 27 6.17 22.27 8.73
N GLY A 28 5.14 22.42 9.56
CA GLY A 28 3.76 22.11 9.18
C GLY A 28 3.13 23.23 8.35
N ILE A 29 2.91 23.00 7.06
CA ILE A 29 2.06 23.89 6.25
C ILE A 29 0.59 23.54 6.52
N ARG A 30 -0.18 24.53 6.97
CA ARG A 30 -1.63 24.41 7.17
C ARG A 30 -2.34 24.55 5.82
N ILE A 31 -2.82 23.44 5.28
CA ILE A 31 -3.85 23.45 4.23
C ILE A 31 -5.01 22.65 4.77
N GLY A 32 -6.03 23.34 5.31
CA GLY A 32 -7.32 22.76 5.73
C GLY A 32 -7.21 21.42 6.46
N ASP A 33 -7.01 21.46 7.77
CA ASP A 33 -7.24 20.36 8.72
C ASP A 33 -6.54 19.00 8.47
N VAL A 34 -5.61 18.89 7.51
CA VAL A 34 -4.83 17.67 7.28
C VAL A 34 -3.34 17.99 7.44
N ARG A 35 -2.72 17.47 8.50
CA ARG A 35 -1.26 17.43 8.65
C ARG A 35 -0.73 16.33 7.72
N VAL A 36 -0.31 16.68 6.50
CA VAL A 36 0.49 15.79 5.65
C VAL A 36 1.93 16.28 5.69
N GLY A 37 2.77 15.65 6.49
CA GLY A 37 4.21 15.89 6.44
C GLY A 37 4.75 15.53 5.05
N ILE A 38 5.58 16.41 4.48
CA ILE A 38 6.36 16.12 3.27
C ILE A 38 7.43 15.09 3.68
N GLY A 39 7.03 13.83 3.78
CA GLY A 39 7.84 12.75 4.35
C GLY A 39 7.02 11.50 4.73
N ASP A 40 5.74 11.67 5.07
CA ASP A 40 4.85 10.55 5.42
C ASP A 40 4.22 9.94 4.17
N ARG A 41 5.03 9.25 3.37
CA ARG A 41 4.48 8.27 2.44
C ARG A 41 3.90 7.12 3.26
N PRO A 42 2.65 6.70 3.01
CA PRO A 42 2.09 5.53 3.66
C PRO A 42 3.01 4.32 3.45
N HIS A 43 3.58 3.82 4.53
CA HIS A 43 4.44 2.65 4.54
C HIS A 43 3.56 1.43 4.87
N PHE A 44 2.78 0.98 3.89
CA PHE A 44 2.31 -0.40 3.89
C PHE A 44 2.80 -1.07 2.61
N VAL A 45 3.40 -2.25 2.79
CA VAL A 45 3.96 -3.07 1.71
C VAL A 45 3.01 -4.21 1.46
N ILE A 46 2.79 -4.52 0.19
CA ILE A 46 2.02 -5.70 -0.22
C ILE A 46 3.04 -6.77 -0.58
N ASP A 47 3.31 -7.67 0.36
CA ASP A 47 4.42 -8.63 0.24
C ASP A 47 4.21 -9.62 -0.91
N THR A 48 2.98 -10.11 -1.04
CA THR A 48 2.56 -11.06 -2.06
C THR A 48 1.90 -10.35 -3.23
N ARG A 49 2.38 -10.63 -4.45
CA ARG A 49 1.78 -10.11 -5.67
C ARG A 49 0.29 -10.51 -5.75
N PRO A 50 -0.64 -9.55 -5.86
CA PRO A 50 -2.05 -9.86 -6.07
C PRO A 50 -2.28 -10.53 -7.43
N SER A 51 -3.22 -11.47 -7.47
CA SER A 51 -3.85 -11.90 -8.72
C SER A 51 -4.92 -10.89 -9.12
N PHE A 52 -5.26 -10.85 -10.41
CA PHE A 52 -6.15 -9.84 -10.97
C PHE A 52 -7.19 -10.43 -11.92
N VAL A 53 -8.43 -9.97 -11.77
CA VAL A 53 -9.54 -10.30 -12.68
C VAL A 53 -9.77 -9.10 -13.59
N TYR A 54 -9.62 -9.29 -14.89
CA TYR A 54 -9.90 -8.24 -15.86
C TYR A 54 -11.40 -8.09 -16.09
N LEU A 55 -11.94 -6.90 -15.82
CA LEU A 55 -13.35 -6.62 -16.03
C LEU A 55 -13.54 -5.95 -17.40
N GLN A 56 -14.00 -6.73 -18.38
CA GLN A 56 -14.09 -6.30 -19.79
C GLN A 56 -14.95 -5.04 -19.95
N ASP A 57 -16.11 -5.00 -19.31
CA ASP A 57 -17.05 -3.88 -19.40
C ASP A 57 -16.48 -2.57 -18.83
N GLN A 58 -15.56 -2.67 -17.85
CA GLN A 58 -14.97 -1.50 -17.19
C GLN A 58 -13.58 -1.15 -17.76
N GLY A 59 -12.89 -2.11 -18.37
CA GLY A 59 -11.58 -1.91 -19.01
C GLY A 59 -10.43 -1.73 -18.02
N PHE A 60 -10.50 -2.36 -16.84
CA PHE A 60 -9.43 -2.44 -15.86
C PHE A 60 -9.50 -3.77 -15.09
N SER A 61 -8.44 -4.10 -14.37
CA SER A 61 -8.42 -5.31 -13.54
C SER A 61 -8.59 -4.99 -12.06
N VAL A 62 -9.21 -5.90 -11.31
CA VAL A 62 -9.43 -5.79 -9.86
C VAL A 62 -8.77 -6.96 -9.13
N SER A 63 -8.14 -6.70 -7.99
CA SER A 63 -7.46 -7.74 -7.20
C SER A 63 -8.41 -8.83 -6.70
N VAL A 64 -7.88 -10.05 -6.68
CA VAL A 64 -8.49 -11.23 -6.06
C VAL A 64 -7.47 -11.88 -5.12
N GLY A 65 -7.93 -12.37 -3.96
CA GLY A 65 -7.07 -13.02 -2.97
C GLY A 65 -6.11 -12.07 -2.21
N SER A 66 -6.21 -10.76 -2.43
CA SER A 66 -5.48 -9.74 -1.66
C SER A 66 -6.36 -9.21 -0.51
N PRO A 67 -5.78 -8.88 0.66
CA PRO A 67 -6.52 -8.16 1.72
C PRO A 67 -6.88 -6.73 1.32
N TYR A 68 -6.35 -6.25 0.19
CA TYR A 68 -6.52 -4.90 -0.30
C TYR A 68 -7.31 -4.88 -1.60
N ASP A 69 -8.23 -3.94 -1.73
CA ASP A 69 -8.92 -3.68 -2.99
C ASP A 69 -8.05 -2.82 -3.90
N ILE A 70 -7.50 -3.43 -4.94
CA ILE A 70 -6.55 -2.81 -5.84
C ILE A 70 -7.12 -2.85 -7.25
N ILE A 71 -7.05 -1.73 -7.95
CA ILE A 71 -7.32 -1.64 -9.38
C ILE A 71 -5.98 -1.55 -10.10
N TYR A 72 -5.78 -2.36 -11.13
CA TYR A 72 -4.71 -2.19 -12.08
C TYR A 72 -5.26 -1.57 -13.37
N TYR A 73 -4.77 -0.38 -13.71
CA TYR A 73 -5.22 0.39 -14.87
C TYR A 73 -4.11 1.29 -15.39
N GLY A 74 -3.81 1.21 -16.69
CA GLY A 74 -2.83 2.07 -17.35
C GLY A 74 -1.44 1.99 -16.70
N ASP A 75 -0.95 0.77 -16.46
CA ASP A 75 0.33 0.46 -15.81
C ASP A 75 0.50 1.02 -14.39
N LEU A 76 -0.60 1.42 -13.74
CA LEU A 76 -0.61 1.88 -12.36
C LEU A 76 -1.55 1.01 -11.51
N TYR A 77 -1.14 0.84 -10.26
CA TYR A 77 -1.95 0.27 -9.20
C TYR A 77 -2.63 1.40 -8.43
N TYR A 78 -3.93 1.28 -8.22
CA TYR A 78 -4.73 2.16 -7.41
C TYR A 78 -5.30 1.37 -6.25
N LEU A 79 -4.98 1.79 -5.04
CA LEU A 79 -5.46 1.18 -3.82
C LEU A 79 -6.38 2.16 -3.11
N TYR A 80 -7.49 1.66 -2.61
CA TYR A 80 -8.34 2.43 -1.72
C TYR A 80 -8.33 1.80 -0.34
N ARG A 81 -8.00 2.62 0.66
CA ARG A 81 -7.87 2.20 2.05
C ARG A 81 -8.21 3.38 2.96
N ASP A 82 -9.00 3.14 4.00
CA ASP A 82 -9.33 4.11 5.04
C ASP A 82 -9.86 5.44 4.47
N GLY A 83 -10.71 5.37 3.43
CA GLY A 83 -11.31 6.54 2.77
C GLY A 83 -10.37 7.30 1.80
N SER A 84 -9.13 6.86 1.67
CA SER A 84 -8.11 7.52 0.83
C SER A 84 -7.70 6.65 -0.35
N TRP A 85 -7.40 7.32 -1.46
CA TRP A 85 -6.82 6.68 -2.63
C TRP A 85 -5.31 6.82 -2.63
N TYR A 86 -4.65 5.75 -3.05
CA TYR A 86 -3.21 5.66 -3.20
C TYR A 86 -2.92 5.13 -4.60
N ARG A 87 -1.78 5.51 -5.16
CA ARG A 87 -1.28 4.90 -6.41
C ARG A 87 0.18 4.54 -6.33
N SER A 88 0.57 3.56 -7.13
CA SER A 88 1.96 3.17 -7.31
C SER A 88 2.15 2.61 -8.73
N SER A 89 3.37 2.74 -9.26
CA SER A 89 3.81 2.02 -10.46
C SER A 89 4.07 0.53 -10.18
N HIS A 90 4.19 0.15 -8.91
CA HIS A 90 4.50 -1.20 -8.47
C HIS A 90 3.60 -1.64 -7.31
N TYR A 91 3.14 -2.90 -7.31
CA TYR A 91 2.19 -3.38 -6.29
C TYR A 91 2.73 -3.33 -4.85
N ARG A 92 4.06 -3.30 -4.68
CA ARG A 92 4.72 -3.14 -3.38
C ARG A 92 4.79 -1.70 -2.89
N GLY A 93 4.34 -0.73 -3.68
CA GLY A 93 4.66 0.68 -3.49
C GLY A 93 5.97 1.07 -4.20
N PRO A 94 6.50 2.28 -3.95
CA PRO A 94 6.00 3.25 -2.97
C PRO A 94 4.64 3.83 -3.34
N TRP A 95 3.80 4.08 -2.34
CA TRP A 95 2.44 4.61 -2.54
C TRP A 95 2.40 6.13 -2.42
N ASP A 96 1.80 6.78 -3.41
CA ASP A 96 1.49 8.21 -3.40
C ASP A 96 -0.01 8.42 -3.15
N ILE A 97 -0.36 9.38 -2.30
CA ILE A 97 -1.75 9.78 -2.07
C ILE A 97 -2.33 10.41 -3.34
N VAL A 98 -3.52 9.97 -3.72
CA VAL A 98 -4.29 10.49 -4.86
C VAL A 98 -5.59 11.08 -4.34
N ARG A 99 -5.88 12.32 -4.75
CA ARG A 99 -7.19 12.92 -4.51
C ARG A 99 -8.19 12.33 -5.49
N GLU A 100 -9.43 12.08 -5.07
CA GLU A 100 -10.47 11.46 -5.90
C GLU A 100 -10.64 12.13 -7.28
N ARG A 101 -10.58 13.47 -7.34
CA ARG A 101 -10.66 14.24 -8.59
C ARG A 101 -9.55 13.92 -9.61
N ASN A 102 -8.41 13.41 -9.15
CA ASN A 102 -7.25 13.06 -9.96
C ASN A 102 -7.23 11.57 -10.35
N LEU A 103 -8.22 10.79 -9.94
CA LEU A 103 -8.37 9.42 -10.40
C LEU A 103 -8.73 9.40 -11.89
N PRO A 104 -8.32 8.34 -12.62
CA PRO A 104 -8.85 8.07 -13.94
C PRO A 104 -10.38 8.09 -13.93
N TYR A 105 -10.98 8.71 -14.95
CA TYR A 105 -12.45 8.82 -15.06
C TYR A 105 -13.15 7.46 -14.95
N LYS A 106 -12.54 6.39 -15.47
CA LYS A 106 -13.06 5.03 -15.38
C LYS A 106 -13.16 4.48 -13.96
N ILE A 107 -12.36 4.99 -13.03
CA ILE A 107 -12.30 4.55 -11.62
C ILE A 107 -13.12 5.48 -10.73
N ARG A 108 -13.07 6.79 -11.03
CA ARG A 108 -13.64 7.86 -10.21
C ARG A 108 -15.13 7.64 -9.94
N GLY A 109 -15.56 7.83 -8.70
CA GLY A 109 -16.96 7.78 -8.28
C GLY A 109 -17.59 6.38 -8.27
N ARG A 110 -16.81 5.31 -8.50
CA ARG A 110 -17.32 3.94 -8.37
C ARG A 110 -17.32 3.49 -6.92
N ARG A 111 -18.39 2.81 -6.52
CA ARG A 111 -18.47 2.17 -5.21
C ARG A 111 -17.72 0.85 -5.24
N TRP A 112 -16.95 0.58 -4.17
CA TRP A 112 -16.19 -0.67 -4.11
C TRP A 112 -17.06 -1.92 -4.10
N ASP A 113 -18.23 -1.85 -3.47
CA ASP A 113 -19.18 -2.97 -3.44
C ASP A 113 -19.59 -3.41 -4.86
N ASP A 114 -19.76 -2.45 -5.77
CA ASP A 114 -20.14 -2.75 -7.16
C ASP A 114 -18.98 -3.38 -7.92
N LEU A 115 -17.76 -2.89 -7.71
CA LEU A 115 -16.56 -3.46 -8.33
C LEU A 115 -16.25 -4.86 -7.81
N ARG A 116 -16.41 -5.11 -6.51
CA ARG A 116 -16.31 -6.46 -5.92
C ARG A 116 -17.36 -7.39 -6.51
N ARG A 117 -18.61 -6.92 -6.64
CA ARG A 117 -19.69 -7.69 -7.28
C ARG A 117 -19.36 -8.03 -8.73
N SER A 118 -18.93 -7.06 -9.53
CA SER A 118 -18.54 -7.27 -10.93
C SER A 118 -17.36 -8.24 -11.05
N ARG A 119 -16.34 -8.09 -10.20
CA ARG A 119 -15.20 -9.01 -10.11
C ARG A 119 -15.66 -10.43 -9.83
N ASP A 120 -16.48 -10.63 -8.81
CA ASP A 120 -16.90 -11.97 -8.41
C ASP A 120 -17.80 -12.63 -9.46
N ILE A 121 -18.62 -11.84 -10.17
CA ILE A 121 -19.40 -12.33 -11.31
C ILE A 121 -18.45 -12.76 -12.44
N GLU A 122 -17.52 -11.91 -12.85
CA GLU A 122 -16.58 -12.22 -13.93
C GLU A 122 -15.71 -13.42 -13.56
N TYR A 123 -15.20 -13.48 -12.33
CA TYR A 123 -14.42 -14.60 -11.82
C TYR A 123 -15.18 -15.93 -11.91
N ARG A 124 -16.49 -15.94 -11.67
CA ARG A 124 -17.33 -17.14 -11.77
C ARG A 124 -17.71 -17.52 -13.20
N ARG A 125 -17.58 -16.62 -14.18
CA ARG A 125 -17.92 -16.92 -15.59
C ARG A 125 -16.93 -17.89 -16.23
N HIS A 126 -15.71 -17.94 -15.72
CA HIS A 126 -14.66 -18.80 -16.22
C HIS A 126 -14.32 -19.87 -15.20
N ASP A 127 -13.82 -21.01 -15.67
CA ASP A 127 -13.36 -22.07 -14.80
C ASP A 127 -12.04 -21.68 -14.09
N ARG A 128 -11.64 -22.51 -13.12
CA ARG A 128 -10.41 -22.28 -12.36
C ARG A 128 -9.16 -22.32 -13.25
N SER A 129 -9.10 -23.22 -14.24
CA SER A 129 -7.94 -23.34 -15.13
C SER A 129 -7.69 -22.07 -15.94
N TYR A 130 -8.75 -21.41 -16.42
CA TYR A 130 -8.65 -20.14 -17.13
C TYR A 130 -7.92 -19.08 -16.30
N TRP A 131 -8.30 -18.95 -15.02
CA TRP A 131 -7.66 -17.98 -14.12
C TRP A 131 -6.24 -18.39 -13.76
N GLU A 132 -5.97 -19.68 -13.57
CA GLU A 132 -4.62 -20.18 -13.29
C GLU A 132 -3.65 -19.93 -14.47
N ASP A 133 -4.10 -20.14 -15.70
CA ASP A 133 -3.31 -19.85 -16.91
C ASP A 133 -3.06 -18.34 -17.06
N ARG A 134 -4.09 -17.53 -16.81
CA ARG A 134 -3.99 -16.08 -16.89
C ARG A 134 -3.06 -15.51 -15.82
N ASP A 135 -3.19 -15.96 -14.58
CA ASP A 135 -2.34 -15.54 -13.47
C ASP A 135 -0.87 -15.93 -13.70
N ARG A 136 -0.63 -17.11 -14.29
CA ARG A 136 0.71 -17.55 -14.74
C ARG A 136 1.28 -16.61 -15.78
N HIS A 137 0.54 -16.34 -16.85
CA HIS A 137 0.96 -15.40 -17.89
C HIS A 137 1.25 -14.01 -17.35
N ASP A 138 0.39 -13.50 -16.47
CA ASP A 138 0.59 -12.21 -15.86
C ASP A 138 1.85 -12.22 -14.97
N ARG A 139 2.11 -13.30 -14.21
CA ARG A 139 3.34 -13.41 -13.39
C ARG A 139 4.58 -13.41 -14.28
N ASP A 140 4.60 -14.21 -15.33
CA ASP A 140 5.74 -14.31 -16.25
C ASP A 140 6.06 -12.96 -16.90
N ARG A 141 5.03 -12.20 -17.28
CA ARG A 141 5.20 -10.84 -17.81
C ARG A 141 5.87 -9.92 -16.78
N TYR A 142 5.41 -9.96 -15.52
CA TYR A 142 5.97 -9.13 -14.46
C TYR A 142 7.42 -9.49 -14.12
N ASP A 143 7.74 -10.77 -14.08
CA ASP A 143 9.10 -11.24 -13.76
C ASP A 143 10.10 -10.88 -14.89
N ARG A 144 9.60 -10.68 -16.11
CA ARG A 144 10.40 -10.33 -17.30
C ARG A 144 10.54 -8.84 -17.55
N GLU A 145 9.67 -7.99 -16.98
CA GLU A 145 9.80 -6.54 -17.12
C GLU A 145 11.02 -6.06 -16.30
N PRO A 146 12.03 -5.43 -16.93
CA PRO A 146 13.14 -4.84 -16.19
C PRO A 146 12.57 -3.82 -15.20
N ARG A 147 13.00 -3.91 -13.93
CA ARG A 147 12.65 -2.97 -12.86
C ARG A 147 12.81 -1.55 -13.40
N ARG A 148 11.70 -0.91 -13.78
CA ARG A 148 11.71 0.51 -14.15
C ARG A 148 11.95 1.25 -12.84
N GLU A 149 13.23 1.47 -12.52
CA GLU A 149 13.63 2.32 -11.41
C GLU A 149 12.93 3.67 -11.61
N ASP A 150 12.15 4.03 -10.59
CA ASP A 150 11.29 5.20 -10.58
C ASP A 150 12.19 6.45 -10.51
N HIS A 151 12.76 6.85 -11.65
CA HIS A 151 13.47 8.11 -11.81
C HIS A 151 12.48 9.27 -11.74
N ARG A 152 11.99 9.57 -10.53
CA ARG A 152 11.28 10.81 -10.25
C ARG A 152 12.14 11.74 -9.41
N ARG A 153 12.82 12.63 -10.15
CA ARG A 153 12.98 14.06 -9.86
C ARG A 153 14.18 14.47 -9.00
N ASP A 154 15.38 14.30 -9.57
CA ASP A 154 16.40 15.36 -9.52
C ASP A 154 16.23 16.21 -10.78
N GLY A 155 16.03 17.51 -10.62
CA GLY A 155 15.57 18.39 -11.69
C GLY A 155 14.87 19.63 -11.17
N GLY A 156 15.59 20.40 -10.35
CA GLY A 156 15.25 21.76 -9.96
C GLY A 156 16.53 22.57 -9.95
N ARG A 157 16.60 23.52 -10.89
CA ARG A 157 17.73 24.40 -11.22
C ARG A 157 18.24 25.22 -10.04
#